data_AF-A0A3D0WQD0-F1
#
_entry.id   AF-A0A3D0WQD0-F1
#
_cell.length_a   1.000
_cell.length_b   1.000
_cell.length_c   1.000
_cell.angle_alpha   90.00
_cell.angle_beta   90.00
_cell.angle_gamma   90.00
#
_symmetry.space_group_name_H-M   'P 1'
#
loop_
_entity.id
_entity.type
_entity.pdbx_description
1 polymer ?
#
loop_
_entity_poly.entity_id
_entity_poly.type
_entity_poly.pdbx_seq_one_letter_code
_entity_poly.pdbx_strand_id
1 'polypeptide(L)'
;VTANVRTVRNIPLVLKGDNIPGYVEVRGEILMPWSVFEELNREREVQEEPLFANPRNAASGTLKMQDSKVVAARKLESSVYYLMGEGLPSDSHFENMELARKWGLNVSATMKKCCSLEEVFEFLKYWDVARK
;
A
#
# COMPACT_ATOMS: atom_id res chain seq x y z
N VAL A 1 15.13 -3.99 -0.55
CA VAL A 1 14.54 -4.16 -1.90
C VAL A 1 14.30 -2.81 -2.61
N THR A 2 15.20 -1.84 -2.46
CA THR A 2 14.98 -0.45 -2.92
C THR A 2 14.74 -0.33 -4.43
N ALA A 3 15.51 -1.05 -5.26
CA ALA A 3 15.33 -1.05 -6.71
C ALA A 3 13.91 -1.51 -7.12
N ASN A 4 13.38 -2.52 -6.44
CA ASN A 4 12.05 -3.08 -6.69
C ASN A 4 10.94 -2.14 -6.18
N VAL A 5 11.14 -1.50 -5.02
CA VAL A 5 10.16 -0.53 -4.49
C VAL A 5 10.05 0.69 -5.40
N ARG A 6 11.15 1.13 -6.02
CA ARG A 6 11.15 2.24 -6.99
C ARG A 6 10.32 1.96 -8.25
N THR A 7 9.94 0.72 -8.52
CA THR A 7 9.07 0.37 -9.67
C THR A 7 7.58 0.36 -9.32
N VAL A 8 7.22 0.50 -8.04
CA VAL A 8 5.83 0.57 -7.58
C VAL A 8 5.28 1.95 -7.91
N ARG A 9 4.34 2.02 -8.84
CA ARG A 9 3.94 3.27 -9.53
C ARG A 9 3.35 4.33 -8.61
N ASN A 10 2.65 3.92 -7.56
CA ASN A 10 1.99 4.83 -6.62
C ASN A 10 2.88 5.19 -5.41
N ILE A 11 4.16 4.80 -5.40
CA ILE A 11 5.15 5.33 -4.47
C ILE A 11 5.86 6.52 -5.13
N PRO A 12 5.68 7.76 -4.62
CA PRO A 12 6.43 8.90 -5.11
C PRO A 12 7.92 8.76 -4.76
N LEU A 13 8.79 9.03 -5.74
CA LEU A 13 10.23 9.12 -5.50
C LEU A 13 10.66 10.43 -4.84
N VAL A 14 9.78 11.44 -4.90
CA VAL A 14 9.96 12.76 -4.31
C VAL A 14 8.63 13.17 -3.69
N LEU A 15 8.63 13.44 -2.38
CA LEU A 15 7.47 13.98 -1.66
C LEU A 15 7.21 15.42 -2.12
N LYS A 16 5.94 15.83 -2.17
CA LYS A 16 5.53 17.17 -2.62
C LYS A 16 4.68 17.87 -1.56
N GLY A 17 4.63 19.19 -1.57
CA GLY A 17 3.80 19.97 -0.64
C GLY A 17 4.57 20.41 0.62
N ASP A 18 3.82 20.81 1.63
CA ASP A 18 4.34 21.55 2.78
C ASP A 18 4.52 20.68 4.03
N ASN A 19 5.25 21.22 5.01
CA ASN A 19 5.49 20.61 6.34
C ASN A 19 6.10 19.20 6.27
N ILE A 20 6.93 18.93 5.26
CA ILE A 20 7.72 17.69 5.19
C ILE A 20 8.90 17.83 6.16
N PRO A 21 9.06 16.94 7.16
CA PRO A 21 10.18 17.00 8.09
C PRO A 21 11.50 16.68 7.37
N GLY A 22 12.63 17.09 7.96
CA GLY A 22 13.95 16.79 7.41
C GLY A 22 14.25 15.29 7.29
N TYR A 23 13.59 14.47 8.12
CA TYR A 23 13.63 13.01 8.04
C TYR A 23 12.26 12.43 8.39
N VAL A 24 11.80 11.45 7.59
CA VAL A 24 10.60 10.66 7.87
C VAL A 24 10.78 9.24 7.38
N GLU A 25 10.42 8.27 8.22
CA GLU A 25 10.21 6.88 7.86
C GLU A 25 8.72 6.65 7.60
N VAL A 26 8.40 6.20 6.39
CA VAL A 26 7.04 5.86 5.98
C VAL A 26 6.87 4.35 6.03
N ARG A 27 5.85 3.86 6.73
CA ARG A 27 5.48 2.44 6.75
C ARG A 27 4.18 2.22 6.02
N GLY A 28 4.16 1.10 5.30
CA GLY A 28 3.06 0.72 4.44
C GLY A 28 3.12 -0.76 4.11
N GLU A 29 2.16 -1.19 3.32
CA GLU A 29 2.09 -2.51 2.71
C GLU A 29 2.27 -2.41 1.21
N ILE A 30 2.94 -3.40 0.62
CA ILE A 30 2.92 -3.63 -0.82
C ILE A 30 1.94 -4.76 -1.09
N LEU A 31 0.99 -4.50 -1.97
CA LEU A 31 -0.15 -5.33 -2.27
C LEU A 31 -0.12 -5.68 -3.76
N MET A 32 -0.69 -6.84 -4.10
CA MET A 32 -0.98 -7.19 -5.48
C MET A 32 -2.49 -7.03 -5.70
N PRO A 33 -2.92 -6.15 -6.63
CA PRO A 33 -4.33 -6.02 -6.97
C PRO A 33 -4.92 -7.36 -7.44
N TRP A 34 -6.18 -7.63 -7.11
CA TRP A 34 -6.87 -8.89 -7.48
C TRP A 34 -6.79 -9.19 -8.97
N SER A 35 -7.05 -8.19 -9.82
CA SER A 35 -6.98 -8.35 -11.28
C SER A 35 -5.59 -8.75 -11.77
N VAL A 36 -4.53 -8.26 -11.11
CA VAL A 36 -3.15 -8.61 -11.44
C VAL A 36 -2.81 -10.01 -10.95
N PHE A 37 -3.31 -10.39 -9.77
CA PHE A 37 -3.16 -11.74 -9.23
C PHE A 37 -3.84 -12.80 -10.11
N GLU A 38 -5.07 -12.52 -10.54
CA GLU A 38 -5.83 -13.40 -11.45
C GLU A 38 -5.12 -13.57 -12.79
N GLU A 39 -4.64 -12.47 -13.39
CA GLU A 39 -3.88 -12.51 -14.64
C GLU A 39 -2.59 -13.32 -14.48
N LEU A 40 -1.85 -13.09 -13.40
CA LEU A 40 -0.62 -13.82 -13.11
C LEU A 40 -0.87 -15.33 -12.94
N ASN A 41 -1.95 -15.74 -12.28
CA ASN A 41 -2.29 -17.15 -12.18
C ASN A 41 -2.73 -17.73 -13.53
N ARG A 42 -3.45 -16.97 -14.36
CA ARG A 42 -3.82 -17.40 -15.72
C ARG A 42 -2.57 -17.61 -16.59
N GLU A 43 -1.59 -16.72 -16.53
CA GLU A 43 -0.30 -16.88 -17.22
C GLU A 43 0.41 -18.17 -16.80
N ARG A 44 0.44 -18.45 -15.49
CA ARG A 44 1.08 -19.66 -14.93
C ARG A 44 0.35 -20.94 -15.31
N GLU A 45 -0.98 -20.91 -15.35
CA GLU A 45 -1.80 -22.04 -15.79
C GLU A 45 -1.49 -22.43 -17.23
N VAL A 46 -1.40 -21.45 -18.14
CA VAL A 46 -1.02 -21.68 -19.55
C VAL A 46 0.39 -22.25 -19.68
N GLN A 47 1.27 -21.95 -18.73
CA GLN A 47 2.65 -22.46 -18.66
C GLN A 47 2.78 -23.77 -17.87
N GLU A 48 1.67 -24.37 -17.40
CA GLU A 48 1.65 -25.55 -16.54
C GLU A 48 2.46 -25.38 -15.23
N GLU A 49 2.60 -24.14 -14.76
CA GLU A 49 3.30 -23.82 -13.53
C GLU A 49 2.37 -23.85 -12.31
N PRO A 50 2.87 -24.15 -11.09
CA PRO A 50 2.08 -24.08 -9.88
C PRO A 50 1.51 -22.67 -9.65
N LEU A 51 0.19 -22.58 -9.40
CA LEU A 51 -0.48 -21.31 -9.12
C LEU A 51 -0.05 -20.73 -7.76
N PHE A 52 -0.11 -19.40 -7.65
CA PHE A 52 0.03 -18.75 -6.36
C PHE A 52 -1.22 -18.96 -5.51
N ALA A 53 -1.01 -19.31 -4.23
CA ALA A 53 -2.11 -19.59 -3.30
C ALA A 53 -2.95 -18.34 -2.92
N ASN A 54 -2.35 -17.15 -2.88
CA ASN A 54 -3.04 -15.90 -2.56
C ASN A 54 -2.22 -14.68 -3.02
N PRO A 55 -2.86 -13.48 -3.14
CA PRO A 55 -2.17 -12.25 -3.55
C PRO A 55 -1.00 -11.86 -2.66
N ARG A 56 -1.07 -12.15 -1.34
CA ARG A 56 0.01 -11.83 -0.39
C ARG A 56 1.31 -12.57 -0.74
N ASN A 57 1.22 -13.86 -1.03
CA ASN A 57 2.36 -14.69 -1.40
C ASN A 57 2.92 -14.26 -2.76
N ALA A 58 2.04 -13.98 -3.73
CA ALA A 58 2.43 -13.50 -5.05
C ALA A 58 3.15 -12.14 -4.97
N ALA A 59 2.65 -11.19 -4.17
CA ALA A 59 3.29 -9.90 -3.93
C ALA A 59 4.66 -10.05 -3.27
N SER A 60 4.75 -10.84 -2.19
CA SER A 60 6.00 -11.09 -1.45
C SER A 60 7.07 -11.75 -2.33
N GLY A 61 6.70 -12.74 -3.13
CA GLY A 61 7.60 -13.39 -4.09
C GLY A 61 8.06 -12.42 -5.17
N THR A 62 7.12 -11.67 -5.76
CA THR A 62 7.41 -10.65 -6.77
C THR A 62 8.40 -9.61 -6.25
N LEU A 63 8.17 -9.05 -5.06
CA LEU A 63 8.99 -7.97 -4.52
C LEU A 63 10.45 -8.40 -4.23
N LYS A 64 10.70 -9.71 -4.13
CA LYS A 64 12.04 -10.30 -3.89
C LYS A 64 12.76 -10.74 -5.16
N MET A 65 12.17 -10.55 -6.35
CA MET A 65 12.82 -10.85 -7.62
C MET A 65 14.10 -10.02 -7.81
N GLN A 66 15.11 -10.62 -8.44
CA GLN A 66 16.38 -9.94 -8.71
C GLN A 66 16.23 -8.87 -9.81
N ASP A 67 15.45 -9.16 -10.86
CA ASP A 67 15.20 -8.21 -11.94
C ASP A 67 14.00 -7.31 -11.60
N SER A 68 14.27 -6.03 -11.38
CA SER A 68 13.25 -5.02 -11.10
C SER A 68 12.27 -4.81 -12.26
N LYS A 69 12.63 -5.19 -13.50
CA LYS A 69 11.69 -5.14 -14.64
C LYS A 69 10.55 -6.12 -14.46
N VAL A 70 10.81 -7.29 -13.89
CA VAL A 70 9.76 -8.27 -13.54
C VAL A 70 8.84 -7.66 -12.50
N VAL A 71 9.38 -7.03 -11.45
CA VAL A 71 8.58 -6.37 -10.42
C VAL A 71 7.71 -5.25 -11.01
N ALA A 72 8.26 -4.43 -11.91
CA ALA A 72 7.54 -3.37 -12.59
C ALA A 72 6.36 -3.91 -13.44
N ALA A 73 6.56 -5.05 -14.11
CA ALA A 73 5.54 -5.70 -14.93
C ALA A 73 4.37 -6.25 -14.09
N ARG A 74 4.63 -6.64 -12.83
CA ARG A 74 3.63 -7.14 -11.89
C ARG A 74 2.79 -6.06 -11.21
N LYS A 75 2.92 -4.79 -11.60
CA LYS A 75 2.01 -3.68 -11.23
C LYS A 75 1.59 -3.69 -9.75
N LEU A 76 2.54 -3.93 -8.85
CA LEU A 76 2.29 -3.88 -7.41
C LEU A 76 1.85 -2.47 -7.01
N GLU A 77 1.09 -2.38 -5.94
CA GLU A 77 0.62 -1.12 -5.36
C GLU A 77 1.08 -1.02 -3.91
N SER A 78 1.34 0.19 -3.42
CA SER A 78 1.57 0.45 -2.00
C SER A 78 0.33 1.01 -1.30
N SER A 79 0.16 0.76 -0.01
CA SER A 79 -0.75 1.49 0.88
C SER A 79 -0.01 1.90 2.14
N VAL A 80 0.05 3.20 2.42
CA VAL A 80 0.71 3.78 3.59
C VAL A 80 -0.25 3.81 4.76
N TYR A 81 0.23 3.39 5.93
CA TYR A 81 -0.55 3.36 7.16
C TYR A 81 0.18 4.00 8.36
N TYR A 82 1.44 4.43 8.24
CA TYR A 82 2.14 5.03 9.39
C TYR A 82 3.30 5.92 8.98
N LEU A 83 3.50 7.00 9.74
CA LEU A 83 4.69 7.86 9.68
C LEU A 83 5.45 7.77 11.00
N MET A 84 6.76 7.69 10.93
CA MET A 84 7.66 7.70 12.07
C MET A 84 8.79 8.70 11.84
N GLY A 85 9.10 9.51 12.84
CA GLY A 85 10.16 10.51 12.74
C GLY A 85 10.07 11.50 13.89
N GLU A 86 11.13 12.27 14.08
CA GLU A 86 11.12 13.42 14.97
C GLU A 86 10.47 14.61 14.25
N GLY A 87 9.68 15.42 14.97
CA GLY A 87 9.06 16.60 14.40
C GLY A 87 7.98 16.30 13.35
N LEU A 88 7.19 15.22 13.54
CA LEU A 88 6.00 15.01 12.71
C LEU A 88 5.04 16.21 12.87
N PRO A 89 4.29 16.58 11.82
CA PRO A 89 3.50 17.82 11.86
C PRO A 89 2.27 17.78 12.77
N SER A 90 1.85 16.59 13.22
CA SER A 90 0.74 16.41 14.17
C SER A 90 1.00 15.22 15.09
N ASP A 91 0.42 15.26 16.30
CA ASP A 91 0.38 14.12 17.23
C ASP A 91 -0.74 13.13 16.88
N SER A 92 -1.66 13.51 15.98
CA SER A 92 -2.79 12.71 15.54
C SER A 92 -2.40 11.83 14.36
N HIS A 93 -2.55 10.51 14.52
CA HIS A 93 -2.32 9.54 13.45
C HIS A 93 -3.11 9.87 12.18
N PHE A 94 -4.40 10.18 12.32
CA PHE A 94 -5.29 10.49 11.20
C PHE A 94 -4.82 11.73 10.43
N GLU A 95 -4.40 12.78 11.14
CA GLU A 95 -3.93 14.02 10.51
C GLU A 95 -2.59 13.81 9.79
N ASN A 96 -1.69 13.03 10.39
CA ASN A 96 -0.45 12.61 9.75
C ASN A 96 -0.69 11.80 8.47
N MET A 97 -1.70 10.92 8.44
CA MET A 97 -2.09 10.18 7.24
C MET A 97 -2.69 11.10 6.16
N GLU A 98 -3.49 12.09 6.55
CA GLU A 98 -4.00 13.08 5.59
C GLU A 98 -2.90 14.00 5.04
N LEU A 99 -1.87 14.31 5.83
CA LEU A 99 -0.66 14.99 5.35
C LEU A 99 0.15 14.10 4.41
N ALA A 100 0.37 12.83 4.75
CA ALA A 100 1.02 11.87 3.88
C ALA A 100 0.33 11.77 2.51
N ARG A 101 -1.02 11.78 2.49
CA ARG A 101 -1.81 11.83 1.24
C ARG A 101 -1.48 13.07 0.42
N LYS A 102 -1.41 14.25 1.05
CA LYS A 102 -1.01 15.50 0.39
C LYS A 102 0.44 15.46 -0.11
N TRP A 103 1.30 14.67 0.53
CA TRP A 103 2.66 14.42 0.06
C TRP A 103 2.77 13.54 -1.17
N GLY A 104 1.65 12.99 -1.64
CA GLY A 104 1.57 12.09 -2.79
C GLY A 104 1.73 10.62 -2.42
N LEU A 105 1.78 10.28 -1.13
CA LEU A 105 1.80 8.89 -0.68
C LEU A 105 0.40 8.29 -0.81
N ASN A 106 0.33 7.02 -1.22
CA ASN A 106 -0.96 6.34 -1.35
C ASN A 106 -1.47 5.90 0.02
N VAL A 107 -2.31 6.73 0.64
CA VAL A 107 -3.01 6.43 1.90
C VAL A 107 -4.40 5.92 1.58
N SER A 108 -4.91 4.94 2.34
CA SER A 108 -6.27 4.42 2.10
C SER A 108 -7.32 5.52 2.12
N ALA A 109 -8.15 5.60 1.08
CA ALA A 109 -9.30 6.51 1.03
C ALA A 109 -10.43 6.10 2.00
N THR A 110 -10.35 4.90 2.55
CA THR A 110 -11.38 4.33 3.43
C THR A 110 -11.15 4.65 4.90
N MET A 111 -10.00 5.25 5.25
CA MET A 111 -9.68 5.61 6.63
C MET A 111 -10.69 6.63 7.17
N LYS A 112 -11.21 6.39 8.37
CA LYS A 112 -12.17 7.26 9.05
C LYS A 112 -11.69 7.56 10.47
N LYS A 113 -11.74 8.83 10.87
CA LYS A 113 -11.57 9.24 12.27
C LYS A 113 -12.90 8.98 12.98
N CYS A 114 -12.89 8.08 13.96
CA CYS A 114 -14.05 7.80 14.81
C CYS A 114 -13.87 8.49 16.17
N CYS A 115 -14.90 9.18 16.64
CA CYS A 115 -14.89 9.92 17.90
C CYS A 115 -15.60 9.18 19.05
N SER A 116 -16.19 8.01 18.78
CA SER A 116 -16.81 7.14 19.77
C SER A 116 -16.67 5.66 19.41
N LEU A 117 -16.97 4.76 20.35
CA LEU A 117 -17.00 3.32 20.09
C LEU A 117 -18.13 2.93 19.14
N GLU A 118 -19.27 3.61 19.22
CA GLU A 118 -20.40 3.42 18.32
C GLU A 118 -19.97 3.68 16.86
N GLU A 119 -19.27 4.78 16.61
CA GLU A 119 -18.74 5.09 15.28
C GLU A 119 -17.73 4.03 14.79
N VAL A 120 -16.95 3.42 15.68
CA VAL A 120 -16.05 2.30 15.34
C VAL A 120 -16.86 1.07 14.93
N PHE A 121 -17.87 0.69 15.70
CA PHE A 121 -18.71 -0.47 15.36
C PHE A 121 -19.51 -0.28 14.07
N GLU A 122 -20.01 0.93 13.82
CA GLU A 122 -20.66 1.28 12.55
C GLU A 122 -19.69 1.14 11.37
N PHE A 123 -18.46 1.62 11.53
CA PHE A 123 -17.43 1.49 10.50
C PHE A 123 -17.08 0.03 10.20
N LEU A 124 -16.95 -0.80 11.23
CA LEU A 124 -16.73 -2.25 11.09
C LEU A 124 -17.91 -2.93 10.38
N LYS A 125 -19.14 -2.63 10.80
CA LYS A 125 -20.36 -3.19 10.20
C LYS A 125 -20.49 -2.82 8.72
N TYR A 126 -20.16 -1.59 8.36
CA TYR A 126 -20.13 -1.16 6.96
C TYR A 126 -19.13 -1.99 6.14
N TRP A 127 -17.90 -2.12 6.62
CA TRP A 127 -16.84 -2.83 5.89
C TRP A 127 -16.99 -4.34 5.85
N ASP A 128 -17.76 -4.95 6.75
CA ASP A 128 -18.09 -6.36 6.67
C ASP A 128 -18.86 -6.72 5.39
N VAL A 129 -19.69 -5.78 4.91
CA VAL A 129 -20.47 -5.90 3.67
C VAL A 129 -19.79 -5.23 2.48
N ALA A 130 -19.11 -4.10 2.69
CA ALA A 130 -18.54 -3.30 1.62
C ALA A 130 -17.19 -3.82 1.09
N ARG A 131 -16.48 -4.65 1.86
CA ARG A 131 -15.26 -5.31 1.37
C ARG A 131 -15.64 -6.27 0.22
N LYS A 132 -15.11 -6.01 -0.97
CA LYS A 132 -15.24 -6.85 -2.15
C LYS A 132 -13.87 -7.36 -2.55
#